data_AF-A0A348W6T3-F1
#
_entry.id   AF-A0A348W6T3-F1
#
_cell.length_a   1.000
_cell.length_b   1.000
_cell.length_c   1.000
_cell.angle_alpha   90.00
_cell.angle_beta   90.00
_cell.angle_gamma   90.00
#
_symmetry.space_group_name_H-M   'P 1'
#
loop_
_entity.id
_entity.type
_entity.pdbx_description
1 polymer ?
#
loop_
_entity_poly.entity_id
_entity_poly.type
_entity_poly.pdbx_seq_one_letter_code
_entity_poly.pdbx_strand_id
1 'polypeptide(L)'
;SASEALRLATDLARRAAQVKAVAPKLRAKGAGAAVEIFLTRDAVTPGALPLPDRAARRLCDRLVDLGAVRELTGRDSFRLYGI
;
A
#
# COMPACT_ATOMS: atom_id res chain seq x y z
N SER A 1 -13.71 -22.01 -0.33
CA SER A 1 -13.96 -22.94 0.81
C SER A 1 -13.34 -22.38 2.10
N ALA A 2 -13.57 -22.99 3.28
CA ALA A 2 -12.94 -22.55 4.53
C ALA A 2 -11.39 -22.56 4.47
N SER A 3 -10.80 -23.54 3.80
CA SER A 3 -9.33 -23.65 3.62
C SER A 3 -8.76 -22.59 2.68
N GLU A 4 -9.54 -22.12 1.71
CA GLU A 4 -9.18 -21.03 0.81
C GLU A 4 -9.27 -19.68 1.53
N ALA A 5 -10.34 -19.44 2.28
CA ALA A 5 -10.49 -18.24 3.10
C ALA A 5 -9.34 -18.11 4.12
N LEU A 6 -8.94 -19.22 4.76
CA LEU A 6 -7.79 -19.23 5.68
C LEU A 6 -6.49 -18.85 4.96
N ARG A 7 -6.23 -19.40 3.77
CA ARG A 7 -5.04 -19.05 2.97
C ARG A 7 -5.02 -17.58 2.60
N LEU A 8 -6.14 -17.02 2.15
CA LEU A 8 -6.26 -15.60 1.84
C LEU A 8 -6.03 -14.72 3.07
N ALA A 9 -6.60 -15.08 4.22
CA ALA A 9 -6.41 -14.34 5.46
C ALA A 9 -4.93 -14.36 5.93
N THR A 10 -4.24 -15.50 5.82
CA THR A 10 -2.81 -15.60 6.12
C THR A 10 -1.97 -14.75 5.17
N ASP A 11 -2.28 -14.77 3.88
CA ASP A 11 -1.61 -13.96 2.86
C ASP A 11 -1.75 -12.46 3.16
N LEU A 12 -2.98 -12.03 3.46
CA LEU A 12 -3.30 -10.65 3.80
C LEU A 12 -2.59 -10.19 5.09
N ALA A 13 -2.61 -11.01 6.14
CA ALA A 13 -1.94 -10.70 7.41
C ALA A 13 -0.42 -10.50 7.21
N ARG A 14 0.21 -11.34 6.40
CA ARG A 14 1.63 -11.24 6.06
C ARG A 14 1.95 -9.94 5.29
N ARG A 15 1.11 -9.58 4.31
CA ARG A 15 1.26 -8.32 3.55
C ARG A 15 1.09 -7.09 4.43
N ALA A 16 0.06 -7.10 5.29
CA ALA A 16 -0.16 -6.02 6.26
C ALA A 16 1.04 -5.85 7.20
N ALA A 17 1.66 -6.95 7.65
CA ALA A 17 2.89 -6.90 8.45
C ALA A 17 4.07 -6.29 7.67
N GLN A 18 4.20 -6.60 6.37
CA GLN A 18 5.24 -6.02 5.51
C GLN A 18 5.07 -4.50 5.35
N VAL A 19 3.84 -4.01 5.16
CA VAL A 19 3.55 -2.56 5.11
C VAL A 19 3.96 -1.88 6.41
N LYS A 20 3.61 -2.45 7.57
CA LYS A 20 4.02 -1.92 8.87
C LYS A 20 5.55 -1.89 9.03
N ALA A 21 6.23 -2.95 8.59
CA ALA A 21 7.68 -3.07 8.70
C ALA A 21 8.47 -2.06 7.85
N VAL A 22 7.88 -1.53 6.77
CA VAL A 22 8.53 -0.51 5.95
C VAL A 22 8.31 0.92 6.44
N ALA A 23 7.34 1.16 7.34
CA ALA A 23 7.05 2.48 7.90
C ALA A 23 8.30 3.27 8.37
N PRO A 24 9.26 2.69 9.15
CA PRO A 24 10.45 3.43 9.58
C PRO A 24 11.41 3.80 8.42
N LYS A 25 11.27 3.18 7.24
CA LYS A 25 12.07 3.50 6.04
C LYS A 25 11.52 4.70 5.27
N LEU A 26 10.31 5.17 5.61
CA LEU A 26 9.63 6.26 4.92
C LEU A 26 9.97 7.59 5.61
N ARG A 27 10.68 8.46 4.89
CA ARG A 27 11.12 9.78 5.42
C ARG A 27 10.14 10.91 5.12
N ALA A 28 9.08 10.66 4.37
CA ALA A 28 8.12 11.69 3.99
C ALA A 28 7.22 12.04 5.18
N LYS A 29 7.02 13.35 5.42
CA LYS A 29 6.00 13.83 6.36
C LYS A 29 4.63 13.30 5.92
N GLY A 30 3.89 12.64 6.82
CA GLY A 30 2.59 12.03 6.50
C GLY A 30 2.65 10.57 6.03
N ALA A 31 3.84 9.97 5.91
CA ALA A 31 3.99 8.57 5.49
C ALA A 31 3.29 7.58 6.43
N GLY A 32 3.28 7.83 7.75
CA GLY A 32 2.55 7.01 8.71
C GLY A 32 1.04 6.99 8.44
N ALA A 33 0.44 8.15 8.21
CA ALA A 33 -0.98 8.24 7.86
C ALA A 33 -1.30 7.55 6.53
N ALA A 34 -0.40 7.63 5.55
CA ALA A 34 -0.54 6.90 4.29
C ALA A 34 -0.49 5.37 4.51
N VAL A 35 0.39 4.88 5.38
CA VAL A 35 0.45 3.46 5.76
C VAL A 35 -0.87 2.99 6.37
N GLU A 36 -1.47 3.78 7.28
CA GLU A 36 -2.77 3.43 7.86
C GLU A 36 -3.89 3.37 6.82
N ILE A 37 -3.87 4.24 5.80
CA ILE A 37 -4.83 4.17 4.69
C ILE A 37 -4.70 2.85 3.91
N PHE A 38 -3.47 2.38 3.66
CA PHE A 38 -3.24 1.08 3.02
C PHE A 38 -3.67 -0.11 3.87
N LEU A 39 -3.67 0.02 5.19
CA LEU A 39 -4.13 -1.04 6.10
C LEU A 39 -5.65 -1.09 6.26
N THR A 40 -6.37 -0.04 5.83
CA THR A 40 -7.83 0.11 6.03
C THR A 40 -8.63 0.12 4.73
N ARG A 41 -7.98 0.04 3.56
CA ARG A 41 -8.61 0.04 2.24
C ARG A 41 -7.99 -1.00 1.33
N ASP A 42 -8.84 -1.71 0.58
CA ASP A 42 -8.40 -2.73 -0.37
C ASP A 42 -7.61 -2.15 -1.55
N ALA A 43 -8.00 -0.94 -2.00
CA ALA A 43 -7.37 -0.23 -3.10
C ALA A 43 -7.31 1.28 -2.82
N VAL A 44 -6.15 1.88 -3.12
CA VAL A 44 -5.83 3.27 -2.81
C VAL A 44 -5.32 3.96 -4.07
N THR A 45 -5.91 5.11 -4.42
CA THR A 45 -5.33 6.04 -5.40
C THR A 45 -4.31 6.94 -4.71
N PRO A 46 -3.27 7.44 -5.41
CA PRO A 46 -2.36 8.43 -4.83
C PRO A 46 -3.09 9.66 -4.26
N GLY A 47 -4.14 10.14 -4.93
CA GLY A 47 -4.93 11.29 -4.48
C GLY A 47 -5.72 11.07 -3.19
N ALA A 48 -5.88 9.84 -2.72
CA ALA A 48 -6.52 9.54 -1.44
C ALA A 48 -5.54 9.69 -0.24
N LEU A 49 -4.24 9.81 -0.51
CA LEU A 49 -3.23 9.98 0.54
C LEU A 49 -3.18 11.45 1.00
N PRO A 50 -2.94 11.72 2.29
CA PRO A 50 -2.86 13.07 2.85
C PRO A 50 -1.50 13.72 2.54
N LEU A 51 -1.15 13.76 1.25
CA LEU A 51 0.13 14.21 0.71
C LEU A 51 -0.13 15.00 -0.57
N PRO A 52 0.75 15.95 -0.93
CA PRO A 52 0.73 16.53 -2.27
C PRO A 52 0.81 15.44 -3.34
N ASP A 53 0.07 15.60 -4.42
CA ASP A 53 -0.12 14.58 -5.46
C ASP A 53 1.20 13.96 -5.97
N ARG A 54 2.23 14.79 -6.23
CA ARG A 54 3.57 14.30 -6.61
C ARG A 54 4.24 13.46 -5.51
N ALA A 55 4.10 13.86 -4.25
CA ALA A 55 4.66 13.12 -3.11
C ALA A 55 3.91 11.81 -2.87
N ALA A 56 2.59 11.80 -3.04
CA ALA A 56 1.76 10.60 -2.97
C ALA A 56 2.17 9.57 -4.03
N ARG A 57 2.32 9.98 -5.30
CA ARG A 57 2.80 9.09 -6.37
C ARG A 57 4.17 8.49 -6.05
N ARG A 58 5.15 9.33 -5.68
CA ARG A 58 6.49 8.88 -5.29
C ARG A 58 6.48 7.95 -4.09
N LEU A 59 5.58 8.17 -3.14
CA LEU A 59 5.41 7.28 -1.99
C LEU A 59 4.89 5.91 -2.44
N CYS A 60 3.86 5.87 -3.29
CA CYS A 60 3.34 4.62 -3.85
C CYS A 60 4.43 3.85 -4.61
N ASP A 61 5.19 4.51 -5.50
CA ASP A 61 6.30 3.87 -6.22
C ASP A 61 7.34 3.31 -5.25
N ARG A 62 7.71 4.08 -4.21
CA ARG A 62 8.65 3.63 -3.19
C ARG A 62 8.13 2.43 -2.39
N LEU A 63 6.83 2.38 -2.09
CA LEU A 63 6.22 1.24 -1.40
C LEU A 63 6.21 -0.01 -2.30
N VAL A 64 6.02 0.15 -3.61
CA VAL A 64 6.15 -0.95 -4.59
C VAL A 64 7.59 -1.45 -4.65
N ASP A 65 8.58 -0.55 -4.74
CA ASP A 65 10.00 -0.91 -4.74
C ASP A 65 10.43 -1.65 -3.47
N LEU A 66 9.82 -1.32 -2.33
CA LEU A 66 10.04 -2.00 -1.04
C LEU A 66 9.23 -3.30 -0.90
N GLY A 67 8.43 -3.66 -1.90
CA GLY A 67 7.56 -4.83 -1.93
C GLY A 67 6.37 -4.76 -0.96
N ALA A 68 6.09 -3.59 -0.39
CA ALA A 68 5.06 -3.41 0.64
C ALA A 68 3.65 -3.33 0.05
N VAL A 69 3.52 -2.78 -1.16
CA VAL A 69 2.26 -2.69 -1.90
C VAL A 69 2.49 -3.13 -3.35
N ARG A 70 1.41 -3.36 -4.07
CA ARG A 70 1.40 -3.68 -5.49
C ARG A 70 0.53 -2.69 -6.24
N GLU A 71 0.92 -2.43 -7.47
CA GLU A 71 0.08 -1.77 -8.46
C GLU A 71 -0.94 -2.80 -8.99
N LEU A 72 -2.21 -2.39 -9.13
CA LEU A 72 -3.33 -3.30 -9.41
C LEU A 72 -3.94 -3.14 -10.81
N THR A 73 -3.60 -2.08 -11.56
CA THR A 73 -4.27 -1.71 -12.80
C THR A 73 -3.52 -2.09 -14.07
N GLY A 74 -2.20 -2.31 -13.99
CA GLY A 74 -1.32 -2.57 -15.12
C GLY A 74 -1.18 -1.38 -16.09
N ARG A 75 -1.41 -0.14 -15.63
CA ARG A 75 -1.45 1.07 -16.47
C ARG A 75 -0.41 2.09 -16.03
N ASP A 76 0.01 2.94 -16.97
CA ASP A 76 0.92 4.05 -16.69
C ASP A 76 0.22 5.25 -15.99
N SER A 77 -1.12 5.33 -16.07
CA SER A 77 -1.93 6.40 -15.49
C SER A 77 -3.13 5.85 -14.71
N PHE A 78 -3.67 6.66 -13.79
CA PHE A 78 -4.81 6.30 -12.93
C PHE A 78 -4.60 4.99 -12.13
N ARG A 79 -3.37 4.79 -11.65
CA ARG A 79 -2.94 3.59 -10.91
C ARG A 79 -3.65 3.45 -9.56
N LEU A 80 -4.04 2.21 -9.24
CA LEU A 80 -4.51 1.78 -7.93
C LEU A 80 -3.45 0.93 -7.26
N TYR A 81 -3.32 1.07 -5.95
CA TYR A 81 -2.35 0.34 -5.15
C TYR A 81 -3.06 -0.40 -4.01
N GLY A 82 -2.59 -1.59 -3.69
CA GLY A 82 -3.08 -2.41 -2.57
C GLY A 82 -1.99 -3.30 -2.02
N ILE A 83 -2.24 -3.93 -0.88
CA ILE A 83 -1.25 -4.79 -0.19
C ILE A 83 -1.09 -6.17 -0.85
#